data_AF-A0AAU3JIU9-F1
#
_entry.id   AF-A0AAU3JIU9-F1
#
_cell.length_a   1.000
_cell.length_b   1.000
_cell.length_c   1.000
_cell.angle_alpha   90.00
_cell.angle_beta   90.00
_cell.angle_gamma   90.00
#
_symmetry.space_group_name_H-M   'P 1'
#
loop_
_entity.id
_entity.type
_entity.pdbx_description
1 polymer ?
#
loop_
_entity_poly.entity_id
_entity_poly.type
_entity_poly.pdbx_seq_one_letter_code
_entity_poly.pdbx_strand_id
1 'polypeptide(L)'
;MISSQRRLAEVGMPEHTALVRDIAALEVLRTGKVEETGDPLLPYRLIGNDGVEVDAVTEFLHHMLADDDSPASLRSYAYELLSWFRFLAAIDVACDRAGRAEARDFALWLKTVKKPPRQRRPDAPRPG
;
A
#
# COMPACT_ATOMS: atom_id res chain seq x y z
N MET A 1 11.72 -3.74 -58.86
CA MET A 1 11.72 -5.19 -58.61
C MET A 1 12.46 -5.42 -57.29
N ILE A 2 11.71 -5.72 -56.21
CA ILE A 2 12.10 -6.46 -54.98
C ILE A 2 13.23 -5.84 -54.13
N SER A 3 12.95 -5.04 -53.09
CA SER A 3 12.59 -5.43 -51.69
C SER A 3 13.52 -6.47 -51.02
N SER A 4 14.35 -6.04 -50.07
CA SER A 4 14.68 -6.81 -48.85
C SER A 4 15.49 -5.94 -47.88
N GLN A 5 14.82 -5.34 -46.90
CA GLN A 5 14.67 -5.84 -45.53
C GLN A 5 15.67 -5.19 -44.56
N ARG A 6 15.33 -3.97 -44.12
CA ARG A 6 15.65 -3.55 -42.74
C ARG A 6 14.82 -4.42 -41.81
N ARG A 7 15.45 -5.44 -41.22
CA ARG A 7 14.89 -6.12 -40.06
C ARG A 7 15.33 -5.34 -38.83
N LEU A 8 14.55 -4.31 -38.49
CA LEU A 8 14.50 -3.83 -37.12
C LEU A 8 13.92 -5.00 -36.33
N ALA A 9 14.78 -5.76 -35.65
CA ALA A 9 14.30 -6.69 -34.64
C ALA A 9 13.72 -5.80 -33.54
N GLU A 10 12.40 -5.82 -33.49
CA GLU A 10 11.57 -5.27 -32.43
C GLU A 10 12.17 -5.72 -31.10
N VAL A 11 12.68 -4.76 -30.32
CA VAL A 11 12.91 -4.95 -28.90
C VAL A 11 11.56 -5.33 -28.34
N GLY A 12 11.43 -6.59 -27.93
CA GLY A 12 10.24 -7.12 -27.29
C GLY A 12 9.86 -6.19 -26.15
N MET A 13 8.82 -5.39 -26.39
CA MET A 13 8.06 -4.77 -25.33
C MET A 13 7.68 -5.92 -24.40
N PRO A 14 8.00 -5.89 -23.10
CA PRO A 14 7.37 -6.80 -22.18
C PRO A 14 5.89 -6.44 -22.23
N GLU A 15 5.16 -7.22 -22.99
CA GLU A 15 3.74 -7.37 -22.95
C GLU A 15 3.36 -7.61 -21.48
N HIS A 16 3.14 -6.51 -20.76
CA HIS A 16 2.28 -6.43 -19.58
C HIS A 16 0.88 -6.81 -20.07
N THR A 17 0.73 -8.07 -20.47
CA THR A 17 -0.55 -8.72 -20.51
C THR A 17 -1.05 -8.61 -19.08
N ALA A 18 -2.08 -7.78 -18.92
CA ALA A 18 -2.88 -7.67 -17.72
C ALA A 18 -3.59 -9.00 -17.47
N LEU A 19 -2.81 -10.05 -17.19
CA LEU A 19 -3.31 -11.25 -16.56
C LEU A 19 -3.79 -10.79 -15.19
N VAL A 20 -5.10 -10.93 -14.97
CA VAL A 20 -5.73 -10.63 -13.68
C VAL A 20 -4.95 -11.38 -12.61
N ARG A 21 -4.27 -10.65 -11.72
CA ARG A 21 -3.48 -11.23 -10.63
C ARG A 21 -4.43 -11.99 -9.70
N ASP A 22 -4.08 -13.20 -9.30
CA ASP A 22 -4.83 -13.92 -8.27
C ASP A 22 -4.53 -13.31 -6.89
N ILE A 23 -5.26 -12.24 -6.60
CA ILE A 23 -5.11 -11.48 -5.36
C ILE A 23 -5.55 -12.30 -4.14
N ALA A 24 -6.45 -13.27 -4.30
CA ALA A 24 -6.95 -14.07 -3.19
C ALA A 24 -5.90 -15.08 -2.68
N ALA A 25 -5.02 -15.55 -3.56
CA ALA A 25 -3.91 -16.45 -3.23
C ALA A 25 -2.62 -15.72 -2.81
N LEU A 26 -2.61 -14.38 -2.76
CA LEU A 26 -1.39 -13.60 -2.52
C LEU A 26 -0.88 -13.76 -1.08
N GLU A 27 0.31 -14.34 -0.94
CA GLU A 27 1.03 -14.40 0.33
C GLU A 27 1.79 -13.09 0.58
N VAL A 28 1.23 -12.25 1.44
CA VAL A 28 1.86 -10.98 1.82
C VAL A 28 2.73 -11.17 3.07
N LEU A 29 4.05 -11.08 2.88
CA LEU A 29 5.01 -11.15 3.98
C LEU A 29 4.86 -9.98 4.95
N ARG A 30 5.01 -10.26 6.26
CA ARG A 30 4.90 -9.25 7.33
C ARG A 30 6.22 -8.49 7.53
N THR A 31 6.76 -7.92 6.46
CA THR A 31 8.00 -7.11 6.49
C THR A 31 7.72 -5.66 6.85
N GLY A 32 8.71 -4.94 7.39
CA GLY A 32 8.53 -3.57 7.86
C GLY A 32 7.62 -3.45 9.10
N LYS A 33 7.56 -2.26 9.68
CA LYS A 33 6.84 -1.98 10.92
C LYS A 33 6.42 -0.51 11.03
N VAL A 34 5.37 -0.24 11.78
CA VAL A 34 5.07 1.10 12.28
C VAL A 34 5.70 1.23 13.66
N GLU A 35 6.41 2.32 13.91
CA GLU A 35 6.98 2.66 15.21
C GLU A 35 6.30 3.90 15.77
N GLU A 36 5.97 3.87 17.05
CA GLU A 36 5.57 5.05 17.81
C GLU A 36 6.83 5.77 18.28
N THR A 37 6.93 7.07 17.99
CA THR A 37 8.18 7.82 18.19
C THR A 37 8.24 8.52 19.55
N GLY A 38 7.08 8.79 20.14
CA GLY A 38 6.94 9.66 21.32
C GLY A 38 6.99 11.17 21.00
N ASP A 39 7.23 11.56 19.74
CA ASP A 39 7.20 12.95 19.28
C ASP A 39 5.76 13.36 18.92
N PRO A 40 5.17 14.38 19.58
CA PRO A 40 3.85 14.88 19.22
C PRO A 40 3.72 15.36 17.77
N LEU A 41 4.81 15.80 17.13
CA LEU A 41 4.83 16.29 15.76
C LEU A 41 5.03 15.19 14.72
N LEU A 42 5.53 14.02 15.15
CA LEU A 42 5.67 12.84 14.30
C LEU A 42 5.28 11.59 15.09
N PRO A 43 4.01 11.39 15.51
CA PRO A 43 3.67 10.35 16.47
C PRO A 43 3.99 8.92 16.00
N TYR A 44 3.99 8.71 14.69
CA TYR A 44 4.28 7.43 14.05
C TYR A 44 5.20 7.58 12.86
N ARG A 45 6.10 6.62 12.68
CA ARG A 45 6.91 6.46 11.46
C ARG A 45 6.76 5.05 10.89
N LEU A 46 6.91 4.92 9.58
CA LEU A 46 6.85 3.63 8.89
C LEU A 46 8.26 3.23 8.45
N ILE A 47 8.69 2.06 8.90
CA ILE A 47 9.95 1.42 8.50
C ILE A 47 9.64 0.35 7.46
N GLY A 48 10.27 0.47 6.29
CA GLY A 48 10.16 -0.43 5.15
C GLY A 48 10.74 -1.82 5.39
N ASN A 49 10.68 -2.67 4.37
CA ASN A 49 11.23 -4.02 4.42
C ASN A 49 12.77 -4.05 4.48
N ASP A 50 13.40 -3.00 3.96
CA ASP A 50 14.83 -2.70 3.95
C ASP A 50 15.33 -2.12 5.27
N GLY A 51 14.42 -1.85 6.23
CA GLY A 51 14.76 -1.24 7.50
C GLY A 51 14.92 0.28 7.43
N VAL A 52 14.59 0.91 6.28
CA VAL A 52 14.69 2.35 6.07
C VAL A 52 13.33 2.99 6.31
N GLU A 53 13.32 4.21 6.84
CA GLU A 53 12.09 5.00 6.97
C GLU A 53 11.53 5.37 5.59
N VAL A 54 10.21 5.31 5.44
CA VAL A 54 9.55 5.69 4.19
C VAL A 54 9.12 7.15 4.26
N ASP A 55 9.98 8.05 3.78
CA ASP A 55 9.81 9.52 3.87
C ASP A 55 8.43 10.01 3.38
N ALA A 56 7.91 9.43 2.29
CA ALA A 56 6.61 9.79 1.75
C ALA A 56 5.44 9.53 2.73
N VAL A 57 5.58 8.53 3.61
CA VAL A 57 4.60 8.26 4.67
C VAL A 57 4.74 9.26 5.79
N THR A 58 5.97 9.59 6.18
CA THR A 58 6.26 10.62 7.18
C THR A 58 5.67 11.97 6.76
N GLU A 59 5.87 12.40 5.52
CA GLU A 59 5.29 13.63 4.97
C GLU A 59 3.75 13.60 4.98
N PHE A 60 3.15 12.48 4.57
CA PHE A 60 1.69 12.33 4.58
C PHE A 60 1.10 12.42 6.00
N LEU A 61 1.72 11.76 6.97
CA LEU A 61 1.27 11.80 8.37
C LEU A 61 1.44 13.20 8.98
N HIS A 62 2.50 13.92 8.61
CA HIS A 62 2.68 15.33 8.98
C HIS A 62 1.56 16.22 8.41
N HIS A 63 1.19 16.01 7.15
CA HIS A 63 0.10 16.75 6.53
C HIS A 63 -1.24 16.49 7.24
N MET A 64 -1.56 15.24 7.54
CA MET A 64 -2.73 14.89 8.34
C MET A 64 -2.71 15.54 9.73
N LEU A 65 -1.56 15.51 10.42
CA LEU A 65 -1.44 16.14 11.73
C LEU A 65 -1.69 17.66 11.66
N ALA A 66 -1.24 18.31 10.59
CA ALA A 66 -1.51 19.72 10.34
C ALA A 66 -2.99 20.02 10.07
N ASP A 67 -3.74 19.05 9.55
CA ASP A 67 -5.20 19.12 9.32
C ASP A 67 -6.03 18.72 10.57
N ASP A 68 -5.43 18.76 11.78
CA ASP A 68 -6.04 18.43 13.08
C ASP A 68 -6.53 16.97 13.22
N ASP A 69 -5.95 16.04 12.45
CA ASP A 69 -6.29 14.62 12.53
C ASP A 69 -5.77 13.99 13.83
N SER A 70 -6.59 13.14 14.47
CA SER A 70 -6.23 12.58 15.78
C SER A 70 -5.04 11.62 15.71
N PRO A 71 -4.23 11.46 16.76
CA PRO A 71 -3.18 10.44 16.80
C PRO A 71 -3.71 9.01 16.57
N ALA A 72 -4.95 8.72 16.93
CA ALA A 72 -5.60 7.44 16.63
C ALA A 72 -5.90 7.27 15.13
N SER A 73 -6.26 8.36 14.43
CA SER A 73 -6.39 8.40 12.97
C SER A 73 -5.03 8.11 12.34
N LEU A 74 -3.98 8.86 12.72
CA LEU A 74 -2.61 8.69 12.20
C LEU A 74 -2.12 7.26 12.36
N ARG A 75 -2.33 6.65 13.54
CA ARG A 75 -1.99 5.25 13.78
C ARG A 75 -2.67 4.32 12.79
N SER A 76 -3.97 4.48 12.61
CA SER A 76 -4.78 3.63 11.72
C SER A 76 -4.29 3.77 10.28
N TYR A 77 -4.03 5.00 9.83
CA TYR A 77 -3.47 5.27 8.51
C TYR A 77 -2.07 4.68 8.33
N ALA A 78 -1.17 4.80 9.32
CA ALA A 78 0.16 4.22 9.26
C ALA A 78 0.12 2.69 9.06
N TYR A 79 -0.80 1.98 9.74
CA TYR A 79 -0.97 0.54 9.55
C TYR A 79 -1.57 0.17 8.19
N GLU A 80 -2.53 0.95 7.67
CA GLU A 80 -3.06 0.75 6.32
C GLU A 80 -1.98 1.00 5.25
N LEU A 81 -1.16 2.04 5.41
CA LEU A 81 -0.02 2.31 4.54
C LEU A 81 1.02 1.19 4.61
N LEU A 82 1.33 0.66 5.80
CA LEU A 82 2.20 -0.52 5.92
C LEU A 82 1.62 -1.73 5.19
N SER A 83 0.31 -1.93 5.27
CA SER A 83 -0.39 -2.98 4.52
C SER A 83 -0.23 -2.78 3.01
N TRP A 84 -0.33 -1.55 2.53
CA TRP A 84 -0.11 -1.17 1.13
C TRP A 84 1.32 -1.45 0.65
N PHE A 85 2.36 -1.01 1.38
CA PHE A 85 3.75 -1.30 1.01
C PHE A 85 4.06 -2.79 0.98
N ARG A 86 3.51 -3.57 1.92
CA ARG A 86 3.64 -5.03 1.92
C ARG A 86 2.94 -5.67 0.72
N PHE A 87 1.75 -5.21 0.39
CA PHE A 87 1.02 -5.68 -0.78
C PHE A 87 1.80 -5.42 -2.07
N LEU A 88 2.31 -4.20 -2.24
CA LEU A 88 3.15 -3.82 -3.38
C LEU A 88 4.41 -4.68 -3.51
N ALA A 89 5.09 -4.95 -2.38
CA ALA A 89 6.25 -5.85 -2.36
C ALA A 89 5.88 -7.29 -2.78
N ALA A 90 4.70 -7.79 -2.38
CA ALA A 90 4.24 -9.13 -2.75
C ALA A 90 3.91 -9.28 -4.25
N ILE A 91 3.57 -8.18 -4.93
CA ILE A 91 3.32 -8.14 -6.38
C ILE A 91 4.51 -7.60 -7.19
N ASP A 92 5.66 -7.37 -6.54
CA ASP A 92 6.90 -6.82 -7.12
C ASP A 92 6.70 -5.47 -7.85
N VAL A 93 5.87 -4.59 -7.27
CA VAL A 93 5.64 -3.24 -7.79
C VAL A 93 6.22 -2.21 -6.83
N ALA A 94 7.07 -1.33 -7.35
CA ALA A 94 7.58 -0.19 -6.58
C ALA A 94 6.47 0.86 -6.38
N CYS A 95 6.46 1.53 -5.23
CA CYS A 95 5.38 2.46 -4.87
C CYS A 95 5.25 3.65 -5.84
N ASP A 96 6.36 4.12 -6.40
CA ASP A 96 6.42 5.16 -7.43
C ASP A 96 5.83 4.73 -8.78
N ARG A 97 5.74 3.41 -9.02
CA ARG A 97 5.17 2.81 -10.22
C ARG A 97 3.72 2.32 -10.03
N ALA A 98 3.22 2.33 -8.79
CA ALA A 98 1.89 1.84 -8.49
C ALA A 98 0.80 2.79 -9.06
N GLY A 99 -0.14 2.21 -9.81
CA GLY A 99 -1.22 2.96 -10.43
C GLY A 99 -2.61 2.59 -9.89
N ARG A 100 -3.64 2.97 -10.65
CA ARG A 100 -5.04 2.63 -10.32
C ARG A 100 -5.31 1.12 -10.31
N ALA A 101 -4.59 0.35 -11.13
CA ALA A 101 -4.75 -1.10 -11.17
C ALA A 101 -4.31 -1.72 -9.84
N GLU A 102 -3.13 -1.37 -9.35
CA GLU A 102 -2.59 -1.85 -8.07
C GLU A 102 -3.46 -1.39 -6.89
N ALA A 103 -3.95 -0.14 -6.91
CA ALA A 103 -4.86 0.35 -5.88
C ALA A 103 -6.19 -0.42 -5.84
N ARG A 104 -6.75 -0.75 -7.01
CA ARG A 104 -7.96 -1.59 -7.10
C ARG A 104 -7.68 -2.99 -6.58
N ASP A 105 -6.58 -3.59 -7.01
CA ASP A 105 -6.19 -4.93 -6.61
C ASP A 105 -5.96 -5.00 -5.09
N PHE A 106 -5.34 -3.98 -4.49
CA PHE A 106 -5.20 -3.84 -3.03
C PHE A 106 -6.56 -3.70 -2.33
N ALA A 107 -7.47 -2.88 -2.86
CA ALA A 107 -8.81 -2.74 -2.29
C ALA A 107 -9.60 -4.05 -2.36
N LEU A 108 -9.40 -4.86 -3.39
CA LEU A 108 -9.97 -6.21 -3.49
C LEU A 108 -9.29 -7.15 -2.50
N TRP A 109 -7.96 -7.09 -2.38
CA TRP A 109 -7.18 -7.86 -1.41
C TRP A 109 -7.67 -7.62 0.02
N LEU A 110 -7.83 -6.35 0.45
CA LEU A 110 -8.33 -5.98 1.78
C LEU A 110 -9.71 -6.56 2.12
N LYS A 111 -10.55 -6.86 1.11
CA LYS A 111 -11.84 -7.54 1.34
C LYS A 111 -11.68 -9.04 1.61
N THR A 112 -10.60 -9.65 1.12
CA THR A 112 -10.30 -11.08 1.31
C THR A 112 -9.57 -11.35 2.62
N VAL A 113 -8.69 -10.43 3.07
CA VAL A 113 -8.02 -10.54 4.36
C VAL A 113 -9.05 -10.24 5.45
N LYS A 114 -9.55 -11.29 6.12
CA LYS A 114 -10.63 -11.21 7.12
C LYS A 114 -10.49 -9.98 8.01
N LYS A 115 -11.41 -9.03 7.88
CA LYS A 115 -11.48 -7.86 8.77
C LYS A 115 -11.76 -8.36 10.19
N PRO A 116 -10.92 -8.03 11.19
CA PRO A 116 -11.28 -8.30 12.58
C PRO A 116 -12.65 -7.68 12.85
N PRO A 117 -13.59 -8.39 13.50
CA PRO A 117 -14.88 -7.81 13.83
C PRO A 117 -14.64 -6.49 14.56
N ARG A 118 -15.26 -5.40 14.07
CA ARG A 118 -15.14 -4.08 14.71
C ARG A 118 -15.57 -4.28 16.17
N GLN A 119 -14.63 -4.13 17.09
CA GLN A 119 -14.94 -4.19 18.51
C GLN A 119 -15.86 -3.00 18.78
N ARG A 120 -17.12 -3.29 19.10
CA ARG A 120 -18.12 -2.26 19.34
C ARG A 120 -17.67 -1.51 20.59
N ARG A 121 -17.57 -0.18 20.49
CA ARG A 121 -17.29 0.66 21.67
C ARG A 121 -18.42 0.41 22.68
N PRO A 122 -18.12 0.08 23.96
CA PRO A 122 -19.15 -0.23 24.95
C PRO A 122 -20.20 0.90 25.12
N ASP A 123 -19.80 2.14 24.86
CA ASP A 123 -20.64 3.35 24.97
C ASP A 123 -21.36 3.78 23.69
N ALA A 124 -21.42 2.94 22.65
CA ALA A 124 -22.20 3.30 21.46
C ALA A 124 -23.71 3.31 21.78
N PRO A 125 -24.44 4.41 21.52
CA PRO A 125 -25.89 4.45 21.72
C PRO A 125 -26.58 3.33 20.94
N ARG A 126 -27.66 2.76 21.49
CA ARG A 126 -28.46 1.79 20.75
C ARG A 126 -29.04 2.45 19.50
N PRO A 127 -29.01 1.78 18.33
CA PRO A 127 -29.82 2.19 17.20
C PRO A 127 -31.29 2.24 17.66
N GLY A 128 -31.94 3.38 17.40
CA GLY A 128 -33.37 3.55 17.60
C GLY A 128 -34.19 2.77 16.58
#